data_AF-A0A1I4F564-F1
#
_entry.id   AF-A0A1I4F564-F1
#
_cell.length_a   1.000
_cell.length_b   1.000
_cell.length_c   1.000
_cell.angle_alpha   90.00
_cell.angle_beta   90.00
_cell.angle_gamma   90.00
#
_symmetry.space_group_name_H-M   'P 1'
#
loop_
_entity.id
_entity.type
_entity.pdbx_description
1 polymer ?
#
loop_
_entity_poly.entity_id
_entity_poly.type
_entity_poly.pdbx_seq_one_letter_code
_entity_poly.pdbx_strand_id
1 'polypeptide(L)'
;MAKVAGISASTVQGIWKAHGLSPHRWRHFKLSNDPAFAEKLTTIVGLYVDPPAHAVVLSVDDKSQIQALDRTQPGAAPAPAPAHWPDETAQAELMLPPPEIAPATSSRVAASPAA
;
A
#
# COMPACT_ATOMS: atom_id res chain seq x y z
N MET A 1 2.98 -20.01 3.60
CA MET A 1 3.59 -20.40 4.90
C MET A 1 3.02 -21.69 5.47
N ALA A 2 1.71 -21.78 5.74
CA ALA A 2 1.06 -22.99 6.30
C ALA A 2 1.41 -24.30 5.56
N LYS A 3 1.24 -24.34 4.22
CA LYS A 3 1.58 -25.50 3.39
C LYS A 3 3.06 -25.89 3.43
N VAL A 4 3.96 -24.91 3.48
CA VAL A 4 5.42 -25.12 3.52
C VAL A 4 5.85 -25.69 4.88
N ALA A 5 5.23 -25.19 5.96
CA ALA A 5 5.54 -25.60 7.32
C ALA A 5 4.73 -26.82 7.82
N GLY A 6 3.80 -27.35 7.02
CA GLY A 6 2.99 -28.52 7.40
C GLY A 6 2.02 -28.30 8.56
N ILE A 7 1.65 -27.05 8.86
CA ILE A 7 0.77 -26.68 9.97
C ILE A 7 -0.51 -26.01 9.48
N SER A 8 -1.53 -25.97 10.34
CA SER A 8 -2.81 -25.31 10.02
C SER A 8 -2.63 -23.79 9.82
N ALA A 9 -3.52 -23.21 9.01
CA ALA A 9 -3.53 -21.76 8.78
C ALA A 9 -3.80 -20.97 10.08
N SER A 10 -4.61 -21.51 10.99
CA SER A 10 -4.91 -20.87 12.28
C SER A 10 -3.66 -20.79 13.18
N THR A 11 -2.83 -21.82 13.21
CA THR A 11 -1.56 -21.80 13.95
C THR A 11 -0.62 -20.73 13.41
N VAL A 12 -0.49 -20.62 12.07
CA VAL A 12 0.31 -19.56 11.44
C VAL A 12 -0.20 -18.17 11.79
N GLN A 13 -1.52 -17.95 11.72
CA GLN A 13 -2.12 -16.66 12.08
C GLN A 13 -1.93 -16.31 13.56
N GLY A 14 -2.01 -17.30 14.45
CA GLY A 14 -1.75 -17.13 15.88
C GLY A 14 -0.31 -16.68 16.14
N ILE A 15 0.66 -17.34 15.51
CA ILE A 15 2.08 -16.97 15.59
C ILE A 15 2.28 -15.54 15.06
N TRP A 16 1.70 -15.19 13.92
CA TRP A 16 1.81 -13.83 13.37
C TRP A 16 1.25 -12.78 14.32
N LYS A 17 0.06 -13.00 14.88
CA LYS A 17 -0.52 -12.08 15.86
C LYS A 17 0.35 -11.93 17.12
N ALA A 18 0.86 -13.04 17.65
CA ALA A 18 1.71 -13.05 18.84
C ALA A 18 3.01 -12.25 18.64
N HIS A 19 3.52 -12.21 17.41
CA HIS A 19 4.74 -11.46 17.05
C HIS A 19 4.46 -10.13 16.33
N GLY A 20 3.22 -9.66 16.26
CA GLY A 20 2.86 -8.41 15.57
C GLY A 20 3.11 -8.42 14.06
N LEU A 21 3.29 -9.60 13.46
CA LEU A 21 3.57 -9.75 12.04
C LEU A 21 2.31 -9.49 11.23
N SER A 22 2.43 -8.59 10.26
CA SER A 22 1.37 -8.27 9.30
C SER A 22 1.87 -8.52 7.88
N PRO A 23 1.81 -9.77 7.37
CA PRO A 23 2.37 -10.11 6.06
C PRO A 23 1.77 -9.32 4.90
N HIS A 24 0.52 -8.87 5.02
CA HIS A 24 -0.13 -7.99 4.04
C HIS A 24 0.40 -6.55 4.07
N ARG A 25 1.03 -6.12 5.17
CA ARG A 25 1.75 -4.84 5.27
C ARG A 25 3.20 -4.95 4.82
N TRP A 26 3.67 -6.17 4.55
CA TRP A 26 4.97 -6.37 3.92
C TRP A 26 4.89 -5.80 2.50
N ARG A 27 5.44 -4.60 2.32
CA ARG A 27 5.57 -4.02 0.99
C ARG A 27 6.56 -4.87 0.23
N HIS A 28 6.12 -5.43 -0.90
CA HIS A 28 7.03 -6.08 -1.82
C HIS A 28 7.97 -4.99 -2.31
N PHE A 29 9.26 -5.08 -1.96
CA PHE A 29 10.26 -4.21 -2.53
C PHE A 29 10.48 -4.66 -3.97
N LYS A 30 10.29 -3.76 -4.93
CA LYS A 30 10.69 -4.01 -6.32
C LYS A 30 12.21 -3.95 -6.37
N LEU A 31 12.84 -5.10 -6.14
CA LEU A 31 14.26 -5.27 -6.37
C LEU A 31 14.47 -5.59 -7.86
N SER A 32 15.42 -4.90 -8.49
CA SER A 32 15.82 -5.25 -9.85
C SER A 32 16.54 -6.60 -9.85
N ASN A 33 16.32 -7.42 -10.89
CA ASN A 33 17.08 -8.65 -11.12
C ASN A 33 18.43 -8.39 -11.84
N ASP A 34 18.79 -7.13 -12.04
CA ASP A 34 20.07 -6.74 -12.61
C ASP A 34 21.23 -7.18 -11.70
N PRO A 35 22.17 -8.02 -12.18
CA PRO A 35 23.33 -8.46 -11.38
C PRO A 35 24.18 -7.29 -10.86
N ALA A 36 24.16 -6.15 -11.56
CA ALA A 36 24.89 -4.94 -11.18
C ALA A 36 24.03 -3.94 -10.37
N PHE A 37 22.84 -4.33 -9.90
CA PHE A 37 21.89 -3.41 -9.26
C PHE A 37 22.51 -2.66 -8.08
N ALA A 38 23.23 -3.36 -7.19
CA ALA A 38 23.81 -2.75 -5.99
C ALA A 38 24.84 -1.66 -6.32
N GLU A 39 25.68 -1.91 -7.33
CA GLU A 39 26.68 -0.95 -7.79
C GLU A 39 25.99 0.28 -8.41
N LYS A 40 25.02 0.08 -9.31
CA LYS A 40 24.26 1.17 -9.94
C LYS A 40 23.49 2.00 -8.91
N LEU A 41 22.86 1.33 -7.95
CA LEU A 41 22.14 1.98 -6.86
C LEU A 41 23.08 2.88 -6.05
N THR A 42 24.25 2.35 -5.67
CA THR A 42 25.25 3.09 -4.90
C THR A 42 25.72 4.33 -5.65
N THR A 43 25.98 4.21 -6.96
CA THR A 43 26.35 5.34 -7.81
C THR A 43 25.27 6.40 -7.84
N ILE A 44 24.00 6.02 -8.02
CA ILE A 44 22.88 6.97 -8.06
C ILE A 44 22.68 7.64 -6.69
N VAL A 45 22.71 6.88 -5.60
CA VAL A 45 22.60 7.42 -4.24
C VAL A 45 23.77 8.35 -3.92
N GLY A 46 24.96 8.03 -4.41
CA GLY A 46 26.15 8.88 -4.28
C GLY A 46 25.92 10.30 -4.81
N LEU A 47 25.15 10.46 -5.88
CA LEU A 47 24.79 11.78 -6.42
C LEU A 47 23.97 12.63 -5.44
N TYR A 48 23.28 12.02 -4.49
CA TYR A 48 22.50 12.71 -3.46
C TYR A 48 23.28 12.92 -2.16
N VAL A 49 24.21 12.01 -1.84
CA VAL A 49 24.96 12.03 -0.58
C VAL A 49 26.20 12.93 -0.66
N ASP A 50 26.93 12.88 -1.77
CA ASP A 50 28.12 13.70 -2.03
C ASP A 50 28.07 14.21 -3.48
N PRO A 51 27.23 15.23 -3.75
CA PRO A 51 27.05 15.75 -5.10
C PRO A 51 28.33 16.43 -5.60
N PRO A 52 28.76 16.17 -6.84
CA PRO A 52 29.86 16.91 -7.45
C PRO A 52 29.60 18.42 -7.49
N ALA A 53 30.68 19.21 -7.48
CA ALA A 53 30.55 20.67 -7.54
C ALA A 53 29.73 21.12 -8.77
N HIS A 54 28.73 21.96 -8.54
CA HIS A 54 27.81 22.48 -9.55
C HIS A 54 26.95 21.41 -10.27
N ALA A 55 26.75 20.23 -9.69
CA ALA A 55 25.91 19.20 -10.28
C ALA A 55 24.41 19.57 -10.26
N VAL A 56 23.72 19.22 -11.35
CA VAL A 56 22.24 19.21 -11.44
C VAL A 56 21.79 17.77 -11.63
N VAL A 57 21.01 17.24 -10.69
CA VAL A 57 20.46 15.88 -10.77
C VAL A 57 19.02 15.95 -11.27
N LEU A 58 18.77 15.39 -12.44
CA LEU A 58 17.42 15.24 -13.00
C LEU A 58 16.95 13.80 -12.81
N SER A 59 15.79 13.63 -12.20
CA SER A 59 15.17 12.32 -11.99
C SER A 59 13.80 12.27 -12.65
N VAL A 60 13.56 11.20 -13.39
CA VAL A 60 12.30 10.92 -14.08
C VAL A 60 11.89 9.50 -13.72
N ASP A 61 10.73 9.34 -13.11
CA ASP A 61 10.13 8.05 -12.80
C ASP A 61 8.83 7.95 -13.60
N ASP A 62 8.68 6.88 -14.38
CA ASP A 62 7.39 6.55 -14.98
C ASP A 62 6.63 5.63 -14.03
N LYS A 63 5.48 6.12 -13.57
CA LYS A 63 4.61 5.38 -12.66
C LYS A 63 3.33 5.01 -13.39
N SER A 64 3.35 3.84 -14.02
CA SER A 64 2.31 3.28 -14.89
C SER A 64 0.90 3.10 -14.26
N GLN A 65 0.71 3.48 -12.99
CA GLN A 65 -0.57 3.45 -12.27
C GLN A 65 -1.00 4.81 -11.70
N ILE A 66 -0.20 5.87 -11.86
CA ILE A 66 -0.71 7.22 -11.67
C ILE A 66 -1.27 7.63 -13.03
N GLN A 67 -2.60 7.61 -13.16
CA GLN A 67 -3.22 8.34 -14.25
C GLN A 67 -2.79 9.80 -14.09
N ALA A 68 -2.17 10.39 -15.11
CA ALA A 68 -2.26 11.83 -15.30
C ALA A 68 -3.77 12.13 -15.23
N LEU A 69 -4.19 12.92 -14.25
CA LEU A 69 -5.59 13.29 -14.02
C LEU A 69 -6.10 14.05 -15.24
N ASP A 70 -6.43 13.34 -16.30
CA ASP A 70 -7.16 13.90 -17.42
C ASP A 70 -8.62 13.91 -16.97
N ARG A 71 -9.08 15.08 -16.51
CA ARG A 71 -10.44 15.24 -15.98
C ARG A 71 -11.43 14.90 -17.09
N THR A 72 -11.98 13.70 -17.08
CA THR A 72 -13.05 13.29 -18.00
C THR A 72 -14.39 13.93 -17.65
N GLN A 73 -14.48 14.75 -16.58
CA GLN A 73 -15.68 15.47 -16.18
C GLN A 73 -15.48 17.00 -16.23
N PRO A 74 -15.89 17.67 -17.33
CA PRO A 74 -15.88 19.12 -17.44
C PRO A 74 -17.09 19.67 -16.66
N GLY A 75 -16.92 19.98 -15.38
CA GLY A 75 -17.98 20.67 -14.61
C GLY A 75 -17.87 20.65 -13.09
N ALA A 76 -17.09 19.75 -12.50
CA ALA A 76 -16.90 19.76 -11.06
C ALA A 76 -15.76 20.73 -10.67
N ALA A 77 -16.09 21.79 -9.94
CA ALA A 77 -15.09 22.60 -9.26
C ALA A 77 -14.30 21.69 -8.29
N PRO A 78 -12.96 21.84 -8.20
CA PRO A 78 -12.20 21.09 -7.21
C PRO A 78 -12.74 21.42 -5.81
N ALA A 79 -12.85 20.39 -4.97
CA ALA A 79 -13.06 20.62 -3.54
C ALA A 79 -11.98 21.61 -3.05
N PRO A 80 -12.32 22.55 -2.16
CA PRO A 80 -11.36 23.52 -1.67
C PRO A 80 -10.17 22.76 -1.08
N ALA A 81 -8.95 23.17 -1.47
CA ALA A 81 -7.74 22.62 -0.91
C ALA A 81 -7.83 22.77 0.63
N PRO A 82 -7.56 21.71 1.39
CA PRO A 82 -7.59 21.81 2.85
C PRO A 82 -6.57 22.88 3.27
N ALA A 83 -6.96 23.73 4.23
CA ALA A 83 -6.14 24.85 4.71
C ALA A 83 -4.77 24.41 5.27
N HIS A 84 -4.60 23.12 5.53
CA HIS A 84 -3.36 22.46 5.87
C HIS A 84 -3.30 21.12 5.15
N TRP A 85 -2.14 20.76 4.62
CA TRP A 85 -1.92 19.40 4.14
C TRP A 85 -1.77 18.49 5.36
N PRO A 86 -2.51 17.37 5.44
CA PRO A 86 -2.33 16.42 6.52
C PRO A 86 -0.92 15.82 6.48
N ASP A 87 -0.35 15.59 7.66
CA ASP A 87 0.89 14.82 7.82
C ASP A 87 0.75 13.42 7.17
N GLU A 88 1.88 12.81 6.85
CA GLU A 88 2.00 11.57 6.06
C GLU A 88 1.10 10.41 6.55
N THR A 89 0.83 10.38 7.87
CA THR A 89 -0.05 9.39 8.50
C THR A 89 -1.51 9.54 8.11
N ALA A 90 -2.00 10.78 7.95
CA ALA A 90 -3.38 11.07 7.59
C ALA A 90 -3.61 11.01 6.07
N GLN A 91 -2.56 11.20 5.25
CA GLN A 91 -2.63 10.93 3.81
C GLN A 91 -2.83 9.43 3.51
N ALA A 92 -2.24 8.55 4.33
CA ALA A 92 -2.42 7.11 4.20
C ALA A 92 -3.87 6.68 4.48
N GLU A 93 -4.57 7.36 5.39
CA GLU A 93 -5.97 7.06 5.74
C GLU A 93 -6.96 7.50 4.64
N LEU A 94 -6.70 8.64 3.97
CA LEU A 94 -7.49 9.13 2.84
C LEU A 94 -7.35 8.24 1.58
N MET A 95 -6.26 7.48 1.50
CA MET A 95 -5.95 6.55 0.40
C MET A 95 -6.52 5.14 0.63
N LEU A 96 -7.05 4.84 1.83
CA LEU A 96 -7.79 3.60 2.04
C LEU A 96 -9.17 3.69 1.37
N PRO A 97 -9.63 2.64 0.67
CA PRO A 97 -11.03 2.55 0.29
C PRO A 97 -11.89 2.60 1.56
N PRO A 98 -13.06 3.26 1.53
CA PRO A 98 -13.96 3.26 2.68
C PRO A 98 -14.23 1.80 3.10
N PRO A 99 -14.33 1.51 4.41
CA PRO A 99 -14.65 0.15 4.84
C PRO A 99 -15.95 -0.28 4.17
N GLU A 100 -15.92 -1.40 3.45
CA GLU A 100 -17.13 -2.04 2.93
C GLU A 100 -18.11 -2.20 4.09
N ILE A 101 -19.27 -1.57 3.96
CA ILE A 101 -20.39 -1.79 4.86
C ILE A 101 -20.74 -3.28 4.72
N ALA A 102 -20.36 -4.07 5.72
CA ALA A 102 -20.70 -5.48 5.78
C ALA A 102 -22.21 -5.67 5.52
N PRO A 103 -22.63 -6.63 4.67
CA PRO A 103 -24.04 -6.87 4.45
C PRO A 103 -24.67 -7.27 5.78
N ALA A 104 -25.72 -6.56 6.18
CA ALA A 104 -26.53 -6.92 7.33
C ALA A 104 -27.03 -8.36 7.13
N THR A 105 -26.46 -9.32 7.86
CA THR A 105 -26.99 -10.66 7.95
C THR A 105 -28.35 -10.57 8.64
N SER A 106 -29.40 -10.56 7.83
CA SER A 106 -30.77 -10.74 8.27
C SER A 106 -30.91 -12.18 8.78
N SER A 107 -30.69 -12.37 10.08
CA SER A 107 -31.01 -13.62 10.77
C SER A 107 -32.54 -13.70 10.90
N ARG A 108 -33.18 -14.36 9.93
CA ARG A 108 -34.55 -14.83 10.09
C ARG A 108 -34.48 -16.18 10.81
N VAL A 109 -34.63 -16.15 12.13
CA VAL A 109 -34.90 -17.33 12.95
C VAL A 109 -36.19 -17.98 12.44
N ALA A 110 -36.07 -19.15 11.81
CA ALA A 110 -37.19 -20.03 11.56
C ALA A 110 -37.54 -20.73 12.87
N ALA A 111 -38.64 -20.33 13.49
CA ALA A 111 -39.28 -21.12 14.52
C ALA A 111 -40.00 -22.29 13.86
N SER A 112 -39.52 -23.50 14.10
CA SER A 112 -40.27 -24.74 13.93
C SER A 112 -40.42 -25.35 15.33
N PRO A 113 -41.65 -25.57 15.83
CA PRO A 113 -41.88 -26.59 16.82
C PRO A 113 -42.42 -27.84 16.15
N ALA A 114 -41.76 -28.95 16.44
CA ALA A 114 -42.25 -30.30 16.24
C ALA A 114 -43.25 -30.66 17.35
N ALA A 115 -44.43 -31.17 16.96
CA ALA A 115 -45.20 -32.24 17.61
C ALA A 115 -46.46 -32.51 16.78
#